data_AF-A0A949RX70-F1
#
_entry.id   AF-A0A949RX70-F1
#
_cell.length_a   1.000
_cell.length_b   1.000
_cell.length_c   1.000
_cell.angle_alpha   90.00
_cell.angle_beta   90.00
_cell.angle_gamma   90.00
#
_symmetry.space_group_name_H-M   'P 1'
#
loop_
_entity.id
_entity.type
_entity.pdbx_description
1 polymer ?
#
loop_
_entity_poly.entity_id
_entity_poly.type
_entity_poly.pdbx_seq_one_letter_code
_entity_poly.pdbx_strand_id
1 'polypeptide(L)'
;MIIAVIYFIHVIFIVYAFAKSYQSDGWLQAFLNIGFIITLFAVSLTVCELIVGIFIPDAGYTLKMPGNQVLLFFMKISGFYSQQGTQITLTPKDSITLVCVTLLEFFFYRFYFKRTEAARTV
;
A
#
# COMPACT_ATOMS: atom_id res chain seq x y z
N MET A 1 -1.37 -9.60 -8.34
CA MET A 1 -1.60 -8.50 -9.31
C MET A 1 -2.09 -7.23 -8.63
N ILE A 2 -3.02 -7.30 -7.66
CA ILE A 2 -3.50 -6.14 -6.90
C ILE A 2 -2.39 -5.37 -6.17
N ILE A 3 -1.41 -6.07 -5.57
CA ILE A 3 -0.24 -5.49 -4.90
C ILE A 3 0.51 -4.52 -5.82
N ALA A 4 0.78 -4.94 -7.06
CA ALA A 4 1.51 -4.12 -8.02
C ALA A 4 0.74 -2.85 -8.40
N VAL A 5 -0.59 -2.95 -8.53
CA VAL A 5 -1.45 -1.79 -8.81
C VAL A 5 -1.41 -0.79 -7.64
N ILE A 6 -1.50 -1.28 -6.41
CA ILE A 6 -1.43 -0.43 -5.22
C ILE A 6 -0.07 0.27 -5.14
N TYR A 7 1.05 -0.47 -5.29
CA TYR A 7 2.38 0.14 -5.34
C TYR A 7 2.53 1.19 -6.43
N PHE A 8 1.98 0.93 -7.62
CA PHE A 8 2.03 1.86 -8.73
C PHE A 8 1.33 3.19 -8.41
N ILE A 9 0.19 3.14 -7.72
CA ILE A 9 -0.52 4.34 -7.25
C ILE A 9 0.34 5.16 -6.28
N HIS A 10 1.07 4.52 -5.35
CA HIS A 10 1.96 5.23 -4.43
C HIS A 10 3.11 5.91 -5.17
N VAL A 11 3.69 5.24 -6.17
CA VAL A 11 4.75 5.82 -6.99
C VAL A 11 4.24 7.03 -7.76
N ILE A 12 3.05 6.95 -8.38
CA ILE A 12 2.42 8.10 -9.05
C ILE A 12 2.22 9.24 -8.05
N PHE A 13 1.73 8.95 -6.85
CA PHE A 13 1.50 9.95 -5.82
C PHE A 13 2.81 10.64 -5.39
N ILE A 14 3.90 9.89 -5.18
CA ILE A 14 5.22 10.44 -4.83
C ILE A 14 5.73 11.36 -5.93
N VAL A 15 5.65 10.92 -7.20
CA VAL A 15 6.09 11.74 -8.34
C VAL A 15 5.25 13.01 -8.48
N TYR A 16 3.93 12.90 -8.29
CA TYR A 16 3.03 14.06 -8.29
C TYR A 16 3.37 15.04 -7.16
N ALA A 17 3.51 14.55 -5.92
CA ALA A 17 3.82 15.37 -4.77
C ALA A 17 5.18 16.07 -4.92
N PHE A 18 6.16 15.40 -5.51
CA PHE A 18 7.45 15.98 -5.84
C PHE A 18 7.34 17.08 -6.88
N ALA A 19 6.70 16.81 -8.03
CA ALA A 19 6.57 17.78 -9.11
C ALA A 19 5.84 19.04 -8.63
N LYS A 20 4.81 18.87 -7.80
CA LYS A 20 4.09 19.98 -7.19
C LYS A 20 4.94 20.77 -6.20
N SER A 21 5.62 20.10 -5.28
CA SER A 21 6.49 20.76 -4.29
C SER A 21 7.67 21.47 -4.95
N TYR A 22 8.21 20.90 -6.04
CA TYR A 22 9.30 21.48 -6.80
C TYR A 22 8.91 22.80 -7.46
N GLN A 23 7.70 22.87 -8.02
CA GLN A 23 7.19 24.09 -8.67
C GLN A 23 6.78 25.18 -7.68
N SER A 24 6.24 24.82 -6.50
CA SER A 24 5.73 25.82 -5.55
C SER A 24 6.77 26.29 -4.52
N ASP A 25 7.58 25.37 -3.99
CA ASP A 25 8.36 25.61 -2.77
C ASP A 25 9.89 25.46 -2.98
N GLY A 26 10.31 25.05 -4.19
CA GLY A 26 11.72 24.93 -4.58
C GLY A 26 12.33 23.54 -4.32
N TRP A 27 13.60 23.38 -4.73
CA TRP A 27 14.27 22.07 -4.82
C TRP A 27 14.50 21.39 -3.47
N LEU A 28 14.99 22.14 -2.46
CA LEU A 28 15.26 21.61 -1.12
C LEU A 28 13.96 21.15 -0.43
N GLN A 29 12.90 21.98 -0.53
CA GLN A 29 11.62 21.66 0.09
C GLN A 29 10.98 20.43 -0.57
N ALA A 30 11.09 20.28 -1.89
CA ALA A 30 10.59 19.10 -2.60
C ALA A 30 11.26 17.81 -2.12
N PHE A 31 12.57 17.83 -1.85
CA PHE A 31 13.29 16.66 -1.33
C PHE A 31 12.88 16.34 0.12
N LEU A 32 12.74 17.35 0.97
CA LEU A 32 12.27 17.18 2.35
C LEU A 32 10.85 16.60 2.38
N ASN A 33 9.95 17.08 1.51
CA ASN A 33 8.59 16.56 1.40
C ASN A 33 8.58 15.09 0.93
N ILE A 34 9.39 14.70 -0.07
CA ILE A 34 9.54 13.28 -0.45
C ILE A 34 10.05 12.47 0.74
N GLY A 35 11.11 12.92 1.41
CA GLY A 35 11.72 12.18 2.53
C GLY A 35 10.71 11.92 3.64
N PHE A 36 9.86 12.91 3.93
CA PHE A 36 8.75 12.75 4.86
C PHE A 36 7.71 11.74 4.37
N ILE A 37 7.29 11.81 3.10
CA ILE A 37 6.35 10.87 2.48
C ILE A 37 6.87 9.43 2.59
N ILE A 38 8.12 9.18 2.20
CA ILE A 38 8.75 7.86 2.25
C ILE A 38 8.86 7.36 3.69
N THR A 39 9.20 8.25 4.63
CA THR A 39 9.28 7.89 6.05
C THR A 39 7.92 7.50 6.61
N LEU A 40 6.87 8.26 6.28
CA LEU A 40 5.51 7.90 6.66
C LEU A 40 5.11 6.56 6.05
N PHE A 41 5.40 6.32 4.77
CA PHE A 41 5.14 5.02 4.14
C PHE A 41 5.83 3.87 4.88
N ALA A 42 7.12 4.02 5.19
CA ALA A 42 7.91 3.00 5.87
C ALA A 42 7.40 2.69 7.29
N VAL A 43 7.10 3.73 8.08
CA VAL A 43 6.54 3.54 9.43
C VAL A 43 5.12 2.97 9.35
N SER A 44 4.31 3.43 8.41
CA SER A 44 2.95 2.92 8.19
C SER A 44 2.94 1.45 7.82
N LEU A 45 3.87 1.04 6.96
CA LEU A 45 4.05 -0.35 6.56
C LEU A 45 4.39 -1.23 7.76
N THR A 46 5.37 -0.84 8.58
CA THR A 46 5.74 -1.64 9.77
C THR A 46 4.60 -1.77 10.78
N VAL A 47 3.85 -0.69 11.03
CA VAL A 47 2.68 -0.72 11.91
C VAL A 47 1.56 -1.59 11.34
N CYS A 48 1.26 -1.46 10.05
CA CYS A 48 0.22 -2.25 9.39
C CYS A 48 0.59 -3.73 9.33
N GLU A 49 1.86 -4.07 9.05
CA GLU A 49 2.34 -5.45 9.04
C GLU A 49 2.18 -6.11 10.41
N LEU A 50 2.48 -5.38 11.49
CA LEU A 50 2.27 -5.87 12.85
C LEU A 50 0.79 -6.14 13.12
N ILE A 51 -0.08 -5.17 12.80
CA ILE A 51 -1.52 -5.30 13.05
C ILE A 51 -2.12 -6.45 12.23
N VAL A 52 -1.83 -6.51 10.92
CA VAL A 52 -2.36 -7.56 10.04
C VAL A 52 -1.78 -8.92 10.41
N GLY A 53 -0.50 -8.98 10.81
CA GLY A 53 0.16 -10.21 11.25
C GLY A 53 -0.45 -10.86 12.49
N ILE A 54 -1.15 -10.09 13.34
CA ILE A 54 -1.90 -10.65 14.49
C ILE A 54 -3.12 -11.45 14.00
N PHE A 55 -3.73 -11.06 12.88
CA PHE A 55 -4.95 -11.70 12.35
C PHE A 55 -4.66 -12.74 11.26
N ILE A 56 -3.57 -12.57 10.50
CA ILE A 56 -3.25 -13.39 9.33
C ILE A 56 -1.83 -13.93 9.45
N PRO A 57 -1.65 -15.26 9.55
CA PRO A 57 -0.33 -15.88 9.66
C PRO A 57 0.45 -15.80 8.33
N ASP A 58 1.78 -15.72 8.44
CA ASP A 58 2.70 -15.62 7.28
C ASP A 58 2.64 -16.84 6.35
N ALA A 59 2.35 -18.02 6.91
CA ALA A 59 2.23 -19.26 6.15
C ALA A 59 1.01 -19.26 5.20
N GLY A 60 0.07 -18.33 5.38
CA GLY A 60 -1.17 -18.30 4.61
C GLY A 60 -2.08 -19.50 4.87
N TYR A 61 -3.09 -19.67 4.02
CA TYR A 61 -4.05 -20.77 4.11
C TYR A 61 -3.83 -21.76 2.97
N THR A 62 -3.55 -23.03 3.29
CA THR A 62 -3.37 -24.08 2.28
C THR A 62 -4.73 -24.64 1.86
N LEU A 63 -4.98 -24.66 0.56
CA LEU A 63 -6.18 -25.21 -0.05
C LEU A 63 -5.80 -26.23 -1.11
N LYS A 64 -6.57 -27.31 -1.20
CA LYS A 64 -6.49 -28.24 -2.33
C LYS A 64 -7.07 -27.55 -3.56
N MET A 65 -6.42 -27.73 -4.71
CA MET A 65 -6.85 -27.18 -6.00
C MET A 65 -8.36 -27.40 -6.23
N PRO A 66 -9.15 -26.33 -6.40
CA PRO A 66 -10.55 -26.48 -6.76
C PRO A 66 -10.64 -27.00 -8.20
N GLY A 67 -11.44 -28.05 -8.42
CA GLY A 67 -11.68 -28.63 -9.75
C GLY A 67 -12.52 -27.72 -10.68
N ASN A 68 -13.10 -26.64 -10.16
CA ASN A 68 -13.91 -25.71 -10.92
C ASN A 68 -13.04 -24.64 -11.61
N GLN A 69 -13.05 -24.64 -12.95
CA GLN A 69 -12.29 -23.71 -13.79
C GLN A 69 -12.63 -22.23 -13.54
N VAL A 70 -13.88 -21.92 -13.19
CA VAL A 70 -14.32 -20.54 -12.89
C VAL A 70 -13.67 -20.04 -11.60
N LEU A 71 -13.61 -20.89 -10.56
CA LEU A 71 -12.98 -20.52 -9.29
C LEU A 71 -11.47 -20.34 -9.44
N LEU A 72 -10.83 -21.19 -10.26
CA LEU A 72 -9.42 -21.04 -10.64
C LEU A 72 -9.16 -19.73 -11.39
N PHE A 73 -10.07 -19.29 -12.26
CA PHE A 73 -9.95 -18.02 -12.97
C PHE A 73 -9.98 -16.82 -12.02
N PHE A 74 -10.94 -16.77 -11.09
CA PHE A 74 -11.00 -15.69 -10.09
C PHE A 74 -9.79 -15.71 -9.14
N MET A 75 -9.33 -16.91 -8.72
CA MET A 75 -8.10 -17.02 -7.94
C MET A 75 -6.89 -16.49 -8.70
N LYS A 76 -6.76 -16.84 -10.00
CA LYS A 76 -5.69 -16.35 -10.88
C LYS A 76 -5.63 -14.83 -10.95
N ILE A 77 -6.78 -14.17 -11.13
CA ILE A 77 -6.87 -12.71 -11.22
C ILE A 77 -6.59 -12.04 -9.89
N SER A 78 -7.11 -12.60 -8.79
CA SER A 78 -6.95 -12.01 -7.46
C SER A 78 -5.48 -11.81 -7.08
N GLY A 79 -4.61 -12.72 -7.52
CA GLY A 79 -3.20 -12.69 -7.20
C GLY A 79 -2.90 -12.89 -5.71
N PHE A 80 -3.84 -13.43 -4.94
CA PHE A 80 -3.67 -13.83 -3.53
C PHE A 80 -3.15 -15.26 -3.37
N TYR A 81 -2.77 -15.93 -4.46
CA TYR A 81 -2.42 -17.34 -4.44
C TYR A 81 -0.99 -17.56 -4.96
N SER A 82 -0.26 -18.42 -4.25
CA SER A 82 1.01 -18.99 -4.71
C SER A 82 0.78 -20.48 -4.95
N GLN A 83 1.11 -20.96 -6.14
CA GLN A 83 0.96 -22.37 -6.49
C GLN A 83 2.29 -23.10 -6.35
N GLN A 84 2.34 -24.07 -5.44
CA GLN A 84 3.41 -25.08 -5.39
C GLN A 84 2.81 -26.44 -5.74
N GLY A 85 2.90 -26.81 -7.02
CA GLY A 85 2.36 -28.08 -7.51
C GLY A 85 0.83 -28.14 -7.47
N THR A 86 0.27 -29.13 -6.74
CA THR A 86 -1.18 -29.39 -6.57
C THR A 86 -1.79 -28.70 -5.35
N GLN A 87 -0.98 -28.01 -4.54
CA GLN A 87 -1.44 -27.23 -3.40
C GLN A 87 -1.41 -25.75 -3.73
N ILE A 88 -2.47 -25.04 -3.33
CA ILE A 88 -2.56 -23.60 -3.46
C ILE A 88 -2.46 -22.99 -2.08
N THR A 89 -1.50 -22.10 -1.87
CA THR A 89 -1.37 -21.33 -0.63
C THR A 89 -1.92 -19.94 -0.86
N LEU A 90 -2.92 -19.54 -0.08
CA LEU A 90 -3.47 -18.19 -0.07
C LEU A 90 -2.69 -17.32 0.91
N THR A 91 -2.05 -16.27 0.40
CA THR A 91 -1.27 -15.31 1.21
C THR A 91 -1.87 -13.91 1.04
N PRO A 92 -3.06 -13.63 1.61
CA PRO A 92 -3.70 -12.32 1.46
C PRO A 92 -3.03 -11.22 2.31
N LYS A 93 -2.14 -11.60 3.23
CA LYS A 93 -1.47 -10.74 4.22
C LYS A 93 -0.96 -9.45 3.57
N ASP A 94 -0.07 -9.57 2.60
CA ASP A 94 0.62 -8.42 1.99
C ASP A 94 -0.33 -7.43 1.33
N SER A 95 -1.39 -7.94 0.69
CA SER A 95 -2.36 -7.09 0.02
C SER A 95 -3.23 -6.33 1.02
N ILE A 96 -3.63 -6.99 2.10
CA ILE A 96 -4.41 -6.36 3.17
C ILE A 96 -3.56 -5.32 3.90
N THR A 97 -2.30 -5.64 4.19
CA THR A 97 -1.31 -4.70 4.73
C THR A 97 -1.24 -3.45 3.86
N LEU A 98 -1.05 -3.60 2.54
CA LEU A 98 -0.94 -2.45 1.64
C LEU A 98 -2.22 -1.62 1.58
N VAL A 99 -3.39 -2.25 1.61
CA VAL A 99 -4.67 -1.51 1.68
C VAL A 99 -4.75 -0.72 2.99
N CYS A 100 -4.36 -1.31 4.12
CA CYS A 100 -4.29 -0.62 5.40
C CYS A 100 -3.30 0.56 5.37
N VAL A 101 -2.13 0.39 4.76
CA VAL A 101 -1.14 1.46 4.57
C VAL A 101 -1.75 2.61 3.78
N THR A 102 -2.39 2.34 2.64
CA THR A 102 -3.02 3.38 1.82
C THR A 102 -4.10 4.15 2.57
N LEU A 103 -4.93 3.46 3.37
CA LEU A 103 -5.96 4.12 4.18
C LEU A 103 -5.35 5.02 5.26
N LEU A 104 -4.30 4.53 5.92
CA LEU A 104 -3.61 5.26 6.97
C LEU A 104 -2.90 6.49 6.38
N GLU A 105 -2.15 6.32 5.28
CA GLU A 105 -1.53 7.43 4.56
C GLU A 105 -2.55 8.49 4.11
N PHE A 106 -3.68 8.06 3.55
CA PHE A 106 -4.76 8.98 3.18
C PHE A 106 -5.23 9.82 4.38
N PHE A 107 -5.37 9.20 5.56
CA PHE A 107 -5.71 9.92 6.79
C PHE A 107 -4.61 10.89 7.22
N PHE A 108 -3.34 10.47 7.19
CA PHE A 108 -2.20 11.31 7.55
C PHE A 108 -2.06 12.51 6.62
N TYR A 109 -2.18 12.33 5.30
CA TYR A 109 -2.12 13.45 4.35
C TYR A 109 -3.30 14.40 4.52
N ARG A 110 -4.51 13.87 4.72
CA ARG A 110 -5.68 14.70 5.02
C ARG A 110 -5.48 15.51 6.29
N PHE A 111 -4.83 14.97 7.31
CA PHE A 111 -4.53 15.68 8.55
C PHE A 111 -3.40 16.71 8.37
N TYR A 112 -2.30 16.33 7.71
CA TYR A 112 -1.12 17.16 7.50
C TYR A 112 -1.43 18.38 6.62
N PHE A 113 -2.05 18.17 5.46
CA PHE A 113 -2.35 19.25 4.52
C PHE A 113 -3.47 20.19 4.99
N LYS A 114 -4.40 19.71 5.83
CA LYS A 114 -5.40 20.59 6.46
C LYS A 114 -4.77 21.66 7.34
N ARG A 115 -3.63 21.38 8.00
CA ARG A 115 -2.93 22.39 8.82
C ARG A 115 -2.14 23.37 7.98
N THR A 116 -1.63 22.96 6.83
CA THR A 116 -0.85 23.84 5.95
C THR A 116 -1.69 24.94 5.30
N GLU A 117 -2.98 24.68 4.99
CA GLU A 117 -3.90 25.73 4.53
C GLU A 117 -4.33 26.69 5.66
N ALA A 118 -4.53 26.18 6.87
CA ALA A 118 -4.88 26.99 8.04
C ALA A 118 -3.75 27.96 8.45
N ALA A 119 -2.48 27.56 8.28
CA ALA A 119 -1.33 28.42 8.59
C ALA A 119 -1.04 29.48 7.50
N ARG A 120 -1.59 29.33 6.29
CA ARG A 120 -1.40 30.29 5.19
C ARG A 120 -2.43 31.44 5.21
N THR A 121 -3.45 31.33 6.05
CA THR A 121 -4.58 32.28 6.15
C THR A 121 -4.51 33.19 7.38
N VAL A 122 -3.43 33.10 8.16
CA VAL A 122 -3.09 33.98 9.28
C VAL A 122 -1.83 34.77 8.92
#